data_AF-A2F4M5-F1
#
_entry.id   AF-A2F4M5-F1
#
_cell.length_a   1.000
_cell.length_b   1.000
_cell.length_c   1.000
_cell.angle_alpha   90.00
_cell.angle_beta   90.00
_cell.angle_gamma   90.00
#
_symmetry.space_group_name_H-M   'P 1'
#
loop_
_entity.id
_entity.type
_entity.pdbx_description
1 polymer ?
#
loop_
_entity_poly.entity_id
_entity_poly.type
_entity_poly.pdbx_seq_one_letter_code
_entity_poly.pdbx_strand_id
1 'polypeptide(L)'
;MNPNKKDGKKAMISATFAATVETMSDPKSAYQGSGAEQVWWTLYQNFFFCGIRKLPIVTSNNVLNPNFKFDEAVHNIHAHLDKVLA
;
A
#
# COMPACT_ATOMS: atom_id res chain seq x y z
N MET A 1 17.91 17.35 -15.10
CA MET A 1 17.12 16.12 -15.34
C MET A 1 15.82 16.54 -16.01
N ASN A 2 15.42 15.89 -17.11
CA ASN A 2 14.22 16.26 -17.86
C ASN A 2 12.96 15.89 -17.04
N PRO A 3 12.18 16.87 -16.54
CA PRO A 3 11.14 16.63 -15.53
C PRO A 3 9.84 15.99 -16.08
N ASN A 4 9.75 15.74 -17.40
CA ASN A 4 8.46 15.68 -18.09
C ASN A 4 8.04 14.29 -18.63
N LYS A 5 8.53 13.17 -18.08
CA LYS A 5 8.27 11.85 -18.71
C LYS A 5 6.88 11.25 -18.45
N LYS A 6 6.16 11.64 -17.38
CA LYS A 6 4.87 11.02 -17.00
C LYS A 6 3.91 11.96 -16.27
N ASP A 7 3.88 13.23 -16.66
CA ASP A 7 2.99 14.23 -16.04
C ASP A 7 1.53 13.76 -16.00
N GLY A 8 0.92 13.92 -14.81
CA GLY A 8 -0.45 13.50 -14.55
C GLY A 8 -0.64 12.01 -14.20
N LYS A 9 0.36 11.14 -14.40
CA LYS A 9 0.26 9.71 -14.02
C LYS A 9 0.33 9.56 -12.50
N LYS A 10 -0.46 8.62 -11.98
CA LYS A 10 -0.46 8.23 -10.57
C LYS A 10 -0.29 6.72 -10.43
N ALA A 11 0.27 6.26 -9.31
CA ALA A 11 0.42 4.85 -8.99
C ALA A 11 -0.05 4.57 -7.56
N MET A 12 -0.72 3.44 -7.38
CA MET A 12 -1.16 2.91 -6.09
C MET A 12 -0.49 1.55 -5.88
N ILE A 13 -0.11 1.26 -4.64
CA ILE A 13 0.25 -0.10 -4.23
C ILE A 13 -1.00 -0.74 -3.64
N SER A 14 -1.30 -1.94 -4.12
CA SER A 14 -2.29 -2.85 -3.54
C SER A 14 -1.54 -4.12 -3.15
N ALA A 15 -1.41 -4.38 -1.85
CA ALA A 15 -0.52 -5.43 -1.36
C ALA A 15 -1.19 -6.35 -0.32
N THR A 16 -0.74 -7.60 -0.29
CA THR A 16 -1.14 -8.59 0.69
C THR A 16 0.03 -8.94 1.59
N PHE A 17 -0.20 -9.04 2.90
CA PHE A 17 0.82 -9.36 3.90
C PHE A 17 0.40 -10.53 4.78
N ALA A 18 1.38 -11.40 5.07
CA ALA A 18 1.23 -12.41 6.12
C ALA A 18 1.20 -11.77 7.53
N ALA A 19 1.89 -10.65 7.72
CA ALA A 19 1.93 -9.94 9.00
C ALA A 19 0.55 -9.34 9.37
N THR A 20 0.24 -9.35 10.66
CA THR A 20 -0.99 -8.76 11.20
C THR A 20 -0.92 -7.22 11.21
N VAL A 21 -2.07 -6.55 11.38
CA VAL A 21 -2.12 -5.08 11.47
C VAL A 21 -1.37 -4.59 12.71
N GLU A 22 -1.50 -5.30 13.83
CA GLU A 22 -0.82 -4.99 15.09
C GLU A 22 0.69 -5.05 14.89
N THR A 23 1.19 -6.10 14.23
CA THR A 23 2.60 -6.28 13.90
C THR A 23 3.11 -5.13 13.04
N MET A 24 2.33 -4.67 12.05
CA MET A 24 2.71 -3.52 11.21
C MET A 24 2.85 -2.20 11.99
N SER A 25 2.07 -2.05 13.07
CA SER A 25 2.02 -0.85 13.90
C SER A 25 2.91 -0.91 15.15
N ASP A 26 3.41 -2.08 15.52
CA ASP A 26 4.24 -2.26 16.72
C ASP A 26 5.67 -1.69 16.49
N PRO A 27 6.11 -0.69 17.28
CA PRO A 27 7.47 -0.15 17.23
C PRO A 27 8.58 -1.16 17.48
N LYS A 28 8.26 -2.29 18.14
CA LYS A 28 9.22 -3.36 18.46
C LYS A 28 9.26 -4.46 17.39
N SER A 29 8.35 -4.43 16.42
CA SER A 29 8.36 -5.37 15.30
C SER A 29 9.46 -5.03 14.28
N ALA A 30 9.65 -5.93 13.30
CA ALA A 30 10.50 -5.66 12.14
C ALA A 30 10.05 -4.44 11.30
N TYR A 31 8.78 -4.02 11.44
CA TYR A 31 8.24 -2.86 10.73
C TYR A 31 8.40 -1.55 11.52
N GLN A 32 8.83 -1.61 12.78
CA GLN A 32 9.11 -0.45 13.64
C GLN A 32 7.94 0.55 13.70
N GLY A 33 6.70 0.04 13.67
CA GLY A 33 5.48 0.85 13.66
C GLY A 33 5.28 1.74 12.44
N SER A 34 6.11 1.60 11.40
CA SER A 34 6.05 2.44 10.20
C SER A 34 5.11 1.88 9.12
N GLY A 35 4.55 0.69 9.36
CA GLY A 35 3.54 0.06 8.52
C GLY A 35 3.98 -0.22 7.08
N ALA A 36 2.99 -0.47 6.22
CA ALA A 36 3.23 -0.86 4.83
C ALA A 36 3.85 0.25 3.97
N GLU A 37 3.65 1.53 4.32
CA GLU A 37 4.21 2.66 3.59
C GLU A 37 5.75 2.65 3.60
N GLN A 38 6.34 2.31 4.75
CA GLN A 38 7.78 2.18 4.87
C GLN A 38 8.32 0.99 4.08
N VAL A 39 7.58 -0.13 4.04
CA VAL A 39 7.96 -1.32 3.26
C VAL A 39 8.10 -0.98 1.78
N TRP A 40 7.19 -0.17 1.25
CA TRP A 40 7.15 0.19 -0.17
C TRP A 40 7.84 1.53 -0.49
N TRP A 41 8.49 2.16 0.48
CA TRP A 41 9.09 3.48 0.32
C TRP A 41 10.03 3.57 -0.89
N THR A 42 10.95 2.62 -1.01
CA THR A 42 11.94 2.61 -2.12
C THR A 42 11.28 2.46 -3.48
N LEU A 43 10.18 1.70 -3.57
CA LEU A 43 9.38 1.59 -4.79
C LEU A 43 8.69 2.92 -5.12
N TYR A 44 8.11 3.59 -4.13
CA TYR A 44 7.53 4.93 -4.31
C TYR A 44 8.57 5.97 -4.73
N GLN A 45 9.81 5.89 -4.23
CA GLN A 45 10.88 6.79 -4.67
C GLN A 45 11.23 6.60 -6.15
N ASN A 46 11.22 5.36 -6.66
CA ASN A 46 11.41 5.09 -8.08
C ASN A 46 10.30 5.71 -8.94
N PHE A 47 9.04 5.60 -8.50
CA PHE A 47 7.91 6.24 -9.18
C PHE A 47 7.99 7.76 -9.14
N PHE A 48 8.31 8.33 -7.98
CA PHE A 48 8.49 9.76 -7.80
C PHE A 48 9.60 10.31 -8.71
N PHE A 49 10.74 9.63 -8.79
CA PHE A 49 11.84 9.98 -9.70
C PHE A 49 11.40 10.00 -11.18
N CYS A 50 10.45 9.15 -11.55
CA CYS A 50 9.87 9.10 -12.89
C CYS A 50 8.74 10.13 -13.12
N GLY A 51 8.44 11.00 -12.15
CA GLY A 51 7.34 11.97 -12.21
C GLY A 51 5.95 11.36 -11.98
N ILE A 52 5.85 10.13 -11.47
CA ILE A 52 4.58 9.48 -11.15
C ILE A 52 4.19 9.81 -9.70
N ARG A 53 2.98 10.34 -9.50
CA ARG A 53 2.48 10.68 -8.17
C ARG A 53 1.93 9.45 -7.44
N LYS A 54 2.08 9.42 -6.13
CA LYS A 54 1.54 8.35 -5.28
C LYS A 54 0.05 8.54 -5.02
N LEU A 55 -0.70 7.45 -5.06
CA LEU A 55 -2.04 7.30 -4.48
C LEU A 55 -1.94 6.59 -3.11
N PRO A 56 -2.92 6.80 -2.20
CA PRO A 56 -2.97 6.10 -0.91
C PRO A 56 -2.89 4.58 -1.09
N ILE A 57 -1.99 3.92 -0.35
CA ILE A 57 -1.84 2.47 -0.38
C ILE A 57 -3.09 1.77 0.17
N VAL A 58 -3.40 0.58 -0.36
CA VAL A 58 -4.35 -0.37 0.23
C VAL A 58 -3.66 -1.68 0.53
N THR A 59 -3.92 -2.24 1.72
CA THR A 59 -3.32 -3.51 2.13
C THR A 59 -4.32 -4.44 2.77
N SER A 60 -4.14 -5.73 2.53
CA SER A 60 -4.78 -6.80 3.30
C SER A 60 -3.72 -7.51 4.14
N ASN A 61 -3.97 -7.60 5.44
CA ASN A 61 -3.05 -8.18 6.41
C ASN A 61 -3.54 -9.55 6.89
N ASN A 62 -2.65 -10.33 7.49
CA ASN A 62 -2.94 -11.67 8.01
C ASN A 62 -3.51 -12.65 6.96
N VAL A 63 -3.09 -12.52 5.69
CA VAL A 63 -3.70 -13.27 4.57
C VAL A 63 -3.42 -14.78 4.58
N LEU A 64 -2.44 -15.22 5.37
CA LEU A 64 -2.13 -16.64 5.55
C LEU A 64 -2.95 -17.30 6.67
N ASN A 65 -3.79 -16.54 7.38
CA ASN A 65 -4.67 -17.09 8.41
C ASN A 65 -5.74 -17.98 7.76
N PRO A 66 -5.94 -19.24 8.22
CA PRO A 66 -7.02 -20.10 7.71
C PRO A 66 -8.42 -19.49 7.84
N ASN A 67 -8.60 -18.56 8.78
CA ASN A 67 -9.86 -17.83 9.01
C ASN A 67 -9.90 -16.46 8.32
N PHE A 68 -9.00 -16.19 7.37
CA PHE A 68 -8.96 -14.92 6.64
C PHE A 68 -10.31 -14.62 5.98
N LYS A 69 -10.83 -13.41 6.22
CA LYS A 69 -12.13 -12.97 5.71
C LYS A 69 -11.96 -12.40 4.31
N PHE A 70 -11.92 -13.29 3.31
CA PHE A 70 -11.68 -12.91 1.91
C PHE A 70 -12.71 -11.88 1.39
N ASP A 71 -14.00 -12.12 1.60
CA ASP A 71 -15.06 -11.24 1.09
C ASP A 71 -14.99 -9.84 1.72
N GLU A 72 -14.63 -9.75 3.01
CA GLU A 72 -14.40 -8.48 3.69
C GLU A 72 -13.19 -7.75 3.09
N ALA A 73 -12.10 -8.46 2.80
CA ALA A 73 -10.92 -7.87 2.16
C ALA A 73 -11.25 -7.34 0.75
N VAL A 74 -12.05 -8.07 -0.04
CA VAL A 74 -12.53 -7.61 -1.35
C VAL A 74 -13.38 -6.36 -1.20
N HIS A 75 -14.34 -6.37 -0.28
CA HIS A 75 -15.19 -5.21 0.01
C HIS A 75 -14.35 -3.98 0.39
N ASN A 76 -13.37 -4.15 1.27
CA ASN A 76 -12.50 -3.08 1.73
C ASN A 76 -11.64 -2.50 0.61
N ILE A 77 -11.13 -3.33 -0.31
CA ILE A 77 -10.39 -2.86 -1.49
C ILE A 77 -11.30 -2.05 -2.40
N HIS A 78 -12.53 -2.52 -2.67
CA HIS A 78 -13.47 -1.78 -3.52
C HIS A 78 -13.83 -0.43 -2.90
N ALA A 79 -14.15 -0.39 -1.61
CA ALA A 79 -14.44 0.85 -0.90
C ALA A 79 -13.25 1.84 -0.91
N HIS A 80 -12.01 1.33 -0.81
CA HIS A 80 -10.81 2.16 -0.96
C HIS A 80 -10.66 2.72 -2.38
N LEU A 81 -10.86 1.87 -3.39
CA LEU A 81 -10.78 2.29 -4.81
C LEU A 81 -11.81 3.36 -5.13
N ASP A 82 -13.06 3.20 -4.68
CA ASP A 82 -14.12 4.19 -4.87
C ASP A 82 -13.73 5.54 -4.25
N LYS A 83 -13.10 5.54 -3.06
CA LYS A 83 -12.63 6.76 -2.41
C LYS A 83 -11.44 7.42 -3.11
N VAL A 84 -10.54 6.63 -3.70
CA VAL A 84 -9.27 7.11 -4.26
C VAL A 84 -9.39 7.51 -5.73
N LEU A 85 -10.32 6.89 -6.46
CA LEU A 85 -10.49 7.06 -7.91
C LEU A 85 -11.74 7.86 -8.30
N ALA A 86 -12.66 8.14 -7.38
CA ALA A 86 -13.71 9.14 -7.57
C ALA A 86 -13.12 10.56 -7.74
#